data_AF-A0A371IAT8-F1
#
_entry.id   AF-A0A371IAT8-F1
#
_cell.length_a   1.000
_cell.length_b   1.000
_cell.length_c   1.000
_cell.angle_alpha   90.00
_cell.angle_beta   90.00
_cell.angle_gamma   90.00
#
_symmetry.space_group_name_H-M   'P 1'
#
loop_
_entity.id
_entity.type
_entity.pdbx_description
1 polymer ?
#
loop_
_entity_poly.entity_id
_entity_poly.type
_entity_poly.pdbx_seq_one_letter_code
_entity_poly.pdbx_strand_id
1 'polypeptide(L)'
;MELCTHKRKKLKGDVEIGRNVSTLIKSKQPAMPKKCKDPDIFTVSCTIGECTFAYAMLDLGASINVMPSILYRSLKFGDLEPTDVII
;
A
#
# COMPACT_ATOMS: atom_id res chain seq x y z
N MET A 1 -7.69 34.20 -31.78
CA MET A 1 -8.66 33.69 -30.79
C MET A 1 -8.68 34.67 -29.64
N GLU A 2 -9.85 35.21 -29.36
CA GLU A 2 -10.10 36.36 -28.51
C GLU A 2 -10.03 35.97 -27.03
N LEU A 3 -9.15 36.60 -26.25
CA LEU A 3 -9.01 36.35 -24.82
C LEU A 3 -9.92 37.32 -24.06
N CYS A 4 -11.11 36.86 -23.69
CA CYS A 4 -12.09 37.66 -22.95
C CYS A 4 -11.62 37.95 -21.51
N THR A 5 -11.09 39.14 -21.26
CA THR A 5 -10.73 39.60 -19.91
C THR A 5 -11.95 40.14 -19.16
N HIS A 6 -12.67 39.27 -18.44
CA HIS A 6 -13.72 39.70 -17.53
C HIS A 6 -13.13 40.09 -16.17
N LYS A 7 -13.05 41.40 -15.90
CA LYS A 7 -12.61 41.95 -14.61
C LYS A 7 -13.70 41.70 -13.55
N ARG A 8 -13.49 40.74 -12.65
CA ARG A 8 -14.36 40.55 -11.47
C ARG A 8 -14.21 41.75 -10.52
N LYS A 9 -15.31 42.47 -10.27
CA LYS A 9 -15.41 43.46 -9.20
C LYS A 9 -15.15 42.76 -7.85
N LYS A 10 -14.11 43.18 -7.11
CA LYS A 10 -13.91 42.78 -5.72
C LYS A 10 -15.01 43.40 -4.87
N LEU A 11 -15.98 42.61 -4.40
CA LEU A 11 -16.78 42.98 -3.24
C LEU A 11 -15.87 42.97 -2.01
N LYS A 12 -15.73 44.12 -1.38
CA LYS A 12 -15.00 44.31 -0.13
C LYS A 12 -15.92 43.87 1.02
N GLY A 13 -16.04 42.56 1.20
CA GLY A 13 -16.65 41.97 2.40
C GLY A 13 -15.53 41.71 3.39
N ASP A 14 -15.48 42.52 4.45
CA ASP A 14 -14.65 42.21 5.61
C ASP A 14 -15.27 40.97 6.28
N VAL A 15 -14.65 39.81 6.05
CA VAL A 15 -15.03 38.58 6.74
C VAL A 15 -14.22 38.57 8.02
N GLU A 16 -14.86 38.98 9.11
CA GLU A 16 -14.37 38.73 10.46
C GLU A 16 -14.35 37.21 10.68
N ILE A 17 -13.22 36.56 10.41
CA ILE A 17 -12.94 35.19 10.83
C ILE A 17 -12.80 35.22 12.35
N GLY A 18 -13.95 35.08 13.02
CA GLY A 18 -14.04 34.80 14.44
C GLY A 18 -13.19 33.57 14.74
N ARG A 19 -12.06 33.80 15.41
CA ARG A 19 -11.16 32.77 15.90
C ARG A 19 -11.93 31.85 16.85
N ASN A 20 -12.28 30.65 16.39
CA ASN A 20 -12.51 29.51 17.28
C ASN A 20 -12.10 28.18 16.61
N VAL A 21 -10.91 28.16 16.01
CA VAL A 21 -10.25 26.91 15.57
C VAL A 21 -9.88 26.01 16.78
N SER A 22 -9.90 26.54 18.00
CA SER A 22 -9.52 25.83 19.22
C SER A 22 -10.54 24.79 19.70
N THR A 23 -11.80 24.85 19.27
CA THR A 23 -12.84 23.88 19.68
C THR A 23 -12.98 22.71 18.72
N LEU A 24 -12.48 22.83 17.48
CA LEU A 24 -12.55 21.76 16.49
C LEU A 24 -11.54 20.62 16.74
N ILE A 25 -10.45 20.92 17.48
CA ILE A 25 -9.38 19.96 17.75
C ILE A 25 -9.73 19.03 18.93
N LYS A 26 -10.62 19.45 19.85
CA LYS A 26 -10.96 18.65 21.05
C LYS A 26 -12.11 17.66 20.86
N SER A 27 -13.03 17.88 19.91
CA SER A 27 -14.24 17.06 19.77
C SER A 27 -14.22 16.08 18.59
N LYS A 28 -13.25 16.20 17.68
CA LYS A 28 -13.07 15.29 16.54
C LYS A 28 -11.60 15.12 16.20
N GLN A 29 -10.79 14.68 17.15
CA GLN A 29 -9.80 13.69 16.72
C GLN A 29 -10.63 12.42 16.48
N PRO A 30 -10.96 12.03 15.24
CA PRO A 30 -11.26 10.63 15.02
C PRO A 30 -10.07 9.91 15.62
N ALA A 31 -10.30 9.10 16.65
CA ALA A 31 -9.26 8.26 17.23
C ALA A 31 -8.53 7.66 16.03
N MET A 32 -7.26 8.03 15.83
CA MET A 32 -6.50 7.50 14.71
C MET A 32 -6.70 5.99 14.80
N PRO A 33 -7.27 5.34 13.77
CA PRO A 33 -7.56 3.92 13.85
C PRO A 33 -6.27 3.27 14.30
N LYS A 34 -6.31 2.61 15.46
CA LYS A 34 -5.15 1.87 15.97
C LYS A 34 -4.71 1.02 14.80
N LYS A 35 -3.46 1.21 14.33
CA LYS A 35 -2.89 0.34 13.32
C LYS A 35 -3.17 -1.08 13.81
N CYS A 36 -3.95 -1.83 13.04
CA CYS A 36 -4.07 -3.26 13.30
C CYS A 36 -2.64 -3.76 13.38
N LYS A 37 -2.28 -4.52 14.42
CA LYS A 37 -0.98 -5.20 14.40
C LYS A 37 -0.94 -5.92 13.07
N ASP A 38 0.11 -5.69 12.28
CA ASP A 38 0.29 -6.45 11.06
C ASP A 38 0.18 -7.93 11.49
N PRO A 39 -0.74 -8.71 10.89
CA PRO A 39 -0.71 -10.14 11.12
C PRO A 39 0.68 -10.56 10.69
N ASP A 40 1.52 -10.97 11.65
CA ASP A 40 2.98 -11.08 11.50
C ASP A 40 3.40 -11.74 10.19
N ILE A 41 2.54 -12.60 9.62
CA ILE A 41 2.65 -13.18 8.28
C ILE A 41 1.23 -13.41 7.71
N PHE A 42 0.95 -12.97 6.47
CA PHE A 42 -0.24 -13.41 5.72
C PHE A 42 0.11 -14.64 4.88
N THR A 43 -0.56 -15.77 5.11
CA THR A 43 -0.33 -17.00 4.34
C THR A 43 -1.56 -17.43 3.55
N VAL A 44 -1.34 -17.96 2.35
CA VAL A 44 -2.36 -18.57 1.49
C VAL A 44 -1.93 -19.98 1.09
N SER A 45 -2.88 -20.85 0.75
CA SER A 45 -2.53 -22.12 0.11
C SER A 45 -2.16 -21.87 -1.36
N CYS A 46 -1.18 -22.62 -1.87
CA CYS A 46 -0.84 -22.60 -3.29
C CYS A 46 -0.43 -23.99 -3.77
N THR A 47 -0.57 -24.23 -5.08
CA THR A 47 -0.14 -25.47 -5.72
C THR A 47 0.87 -25.12 -6.81
N ILE A 48 2.01 -25.82 -6.83
CA ILE A 48 3.08 -25.65 -7.80
C ILE A 48 3.39 -27.02 -8.40
N GLY A 49 3.11 -27.20 -9.69
CA GLY A 49 3.07 -28.53 -10.30
C GLY A 49 2.04 -29.43 -9.60
N GLU A 50 2.49 -30.57 -9.11
CA GLU A 50 1.66 -31.55 -8.37
C GLU A 50 1.75 -31.40 -6.83
N CYS A 51 2.45 -30.37 -6.34
CA CYS A 51 2.68 -30.18 -4.91
C CYS A 51 1.86 -29.02 -4.36
N THR A 52 1.10 -29.28 -3.29
CA THR A 52 0.28 -28.28 -2.60
C THR A 52 0.94 -27.86 -1.29
N PHE A 53 1.09 -26.55 -1.11
CA PHE A 53 1.60 -25.90 0.08
C PHE A 53 0.44 -25.24 0.81
N ALA A 54 0.18 -25.66 2.06
CA ALA A 54 -0.92 -25.11 2.85
C ALA A 54 -0.65 -23.67 3.32
N TYR A 55 0.63 -23.28 3.44
CA TYR A 55 1.05 -22.03 4.08
C TYR A 55 2.16 -21.33 3.26
N ALA A 56 1.83 -20.78 2.10
CA ALA A 56 2.72 -19.91 1.36
C ALA A 56 2.57 -18.46 1.84
N MET A 57 3.69 -17.80 2.16
CA MET A 57 3.68 -16.39 2.54
C MET A 57 3.29 -15.53 1.34
N LEU A 58 2.35 -14.62 1.53
CA LEU A 58 1.93 -13.66 0.53
C LEU A 58 2.31 -12.25 0.98
N ASP A 59 3.32 -11.70 0.33
CA ASP A 59 3.72 -10.31 0.47
C ASP A 59 3.18 -9.50 -0.72
N LEU A 60 2.17 -8.66 -0.47
CA LEU A 60 1.58 -7.79 -1.50
C LEU A 60 2.50 -6.61 -1.87
N GLY A 61 3.55 -6.35 -1.09
CA GLY A 61 4.57 -5.34 -1.39
C GLY A 61 5.76 -5.90 -2.20
N ALA A 62 5.89 -7.22 -2.31
CA ALA A 62 6.96 -7.84 -3.08
C ALA A 62 6.61 -7.90 -4.58
N SER A 63 7.57 -7.54 -5.42
CA SER A 63 7.45 -7.68 -6.88
C SER A 63 7.92 -9.04 -7.40
N ILE A 64 8.50 -9.89 -6.54
CA ILE A 64 9.03 -11.21 -6.89
C ILE A 64 8.56 -12.27 -5.90
N ASN A 65 8.44 -13.51 -6.37
CA ASN A 65 8.15 -14.66 -5.52
C ASN A 65 9.47 -15.35 -5.14
N VAL A 66 9.65 -15.66 -3.86
CA VAL A 66 10.84 -16.37 -3.36
C VAL A 66 10.49 -17.82 -3.07
N MET A 67 11.27 -18.75 -3.61
CA MET A 67 11.19 -20.17 -3.25
C MET A 67 12.52 -20.61 -2.63
N PRO A 68 12.53 -21.15 -1.40
CA PRO A 68 13.71 -21.76 -0.81
C PRO A 68 14.29 -22.87 -1.71
N SER A 69 15.62 -22.92 -1.83
CA SER A 69 16.30 -23.89 -2.70
C SER A 69 16.00 -25.35 -2.36
N ILE A 70 15.77 -25.65 -1.07
CA ILE A 70 15.40 -26.99 -0.59
C ILE A 70 14.05 -27.42 -1.17
N LEU A 71 13.07 -26.50 -1.21
CA LEU A 71 11.75 -26.77 -1.78
C LEU A 71 11.85 -26.94 -3.30
N TYR A 72 12.58 -26.05 -3.97
CA TYR A 72 12.81 -26.15 -5.41
C TYR A 72 13.40 -27.52 -5.81
N ARG A 73 14.45 -27.97 -5.09
CA ARG A 73 15.05 -29.29 -5.32
C ARG A 73 14.09 -30.45 -5.08
N SER A 74 13.20 -30.32 -4.10
CA SER A 74 12.19 -31.33 -3.78
C SER A 74 11.14 -31.48 -4.90
N LEU A 75 10.86 -30.39 -5.62
CA LEU A 75 9.92 -30.36 -6.75
C LEU A 75 10.49 -30.93 -8.05
N LYS A 76 11.82 -31.20 -8.10
CA LYS A 76 12.51 -31.80 -9.25
C LYS A 76 12.32 -31.02 -10.57
N PHE A 77 12.33 -29.69 -10.50
CA PHE A 77 12.21 -28.82 -11.68
C PHE A 77 13.45 -28.78 -12.59
N GLY A 78 14.50 -29.52 -12.27
CA GLY A 78 15.78 -29.49 -12.99
C GLY A 78 16.74 -28.50 -12.38
N ASP A 79 17.80 -28.17 -13.12
CA ASP A 79 18.79 -27.18 -12.70
C ASP A 79 18.30 -25.76 -13.02
N LEU A 80 18.68 -24.81 -12.17
CA LEU A 80 18.44 -23.39 -12.40
C LEU A 80 19.52 -22.82 -13.30
N GLU A 81 19.10 -22.10 -14.34
CA GLU A 81 20.01 -21.28 -15.14
C GLU A 81 20.40 -20.03 -14.32
N PRO A 82 21.71 -19.78 -14.12
CA PRO A 82 22.17 -18.56 -13.46
C PRO A 82 21.67 -17.33 -14.20
N THR A 83 21.20 -16.34 -13.46
CA THR A 83 20.84 -15.03 -14.02
C THR A 83 21.61 -13.97 -13.27
N ASP A 84 22.12 -12.96 -13.99
CA ASP A 84 22.82 -11.80 -13.42
C ASP A 84 21.83 -10.83 -12.78
N VAL A 85 21.17 -11.27 -11.70
CA VAL A 85 20.27 -10.45 -10.88
C VAL A 85 20.90 -10.25 -9.52
N ILE A 86 21.03 -8.98 -9.13
CA ILE A 86 21.39 -8.58 -7.77
C ILE A 86 20.08 -8.21 -7.08
N ILE A 87 19.76 -8.90 -5.98
CA ILE A 87 18.54 -8.73 -5.18
C ILE A 87 18.84 -7.78 -4.02
#